data_AF-A0A962JP02-F1
#
_entry.id   AF-A0A962JP02-F1
#
_cell.length_a   1.000
_cell.length_b   1.000
_cell.length_c   1.000
_cell.angle_alpha   90.00
_cell.angle_beta   90.00
_cell.angle_gamma   90.00
#
_symmetry.space_group_name_H-M   'P 1'
#
loop_
_entity.id
_entity.type
_entity.pdbx_description
1 polymer ?
#
loop_
_entity_poly.entity_id
_entity_poly.type
_entity_poly.pdbx_seq_one_letter_code
_entity_poly.pdbx_strand_id
1 'polypeptide(L)'
;MNLMSPIQIGLSGISRGLENMQEIASDIAQTGTVQPENLDTTIDLTQSMVDLKAQELATLAATKVIATADEVLGTLIDVRV
;
A
#
# COMPACT_ATOMS: atom_id res chain seq x y z
N MET A 1 9.31 -16.30 -20.63
CA MET A 1 8.73 -15.26 -19.74
C MET A 1 8.27 -15.93 -18.46
N ASN A 2 8.79 -15.49 -17.32
CA ASN A 2 8.66 -16.17 -16.04
C ASN A 2 7.36 -15.74 -15.33
N LEU A 3 6.33 -16.61 -15.32
CA LEU A 3 5.04 -16.37 -14.66
C LEU A 3 5.14 -16.25 -13.13
N MET A 4 6.31 -16.53 -12.53
CA MET A 4 6.57 -16.31 -11.09
C MET A 4 6.65 -14.83 -10.68
N SER A 5 6.81 -13.90 -11.63
CA SER A 5 7.15 -12.51 -11.31
C SER A 5 6.01 -11.65 -10.73
N PRO A 6 4.75 -11.70 -11.21
CA PRO A 6 3.70 -10.76 -10.79
C PRO A 6 3.24 -10.96 -9.34
N ILE A 7 3.11 -12.22 -8.89
CA ILE A 7 2.70 -12.53 -7.51
C ILE A 7 3.79 -12.14 -6.51
N GLN A 8 5.07 -12.39 -6.84
CA GLN A 8 6.19 -11.93 -6.01
C GLN A 8 6.26 -10.40 -5.91
N ILE A 9 6.04 -9.69 -7.02
CA ILE A 9 6.00 -8.23 -7.05
C ILE A 9 4.83 -7.71 -6.22
N GLY A 10 3.64 -8.30 -6.38
CA GLY A 10 2.45 -7.93 -5.62
C GLY A 10 2.61 -8.17 -4.13
N LEU A 11 3.11 -9.36 -3.73
CA LEU A 11 3.35 -9.68 -2.33
C LEU A 11 4.38 -8.74 -1.70
N SER A 12 5.49 -8.50 -2.41
CA SER A 12 6.53 -7.55 -1.94
C SER A 12 6.00 -6.11 -1.87
N GLY A 13 5.09 -5.74 -2.77
CA GLY A 13 4.39 -4.45 -2.74
C GLY A 13 3.50 -4.29 -1.51
N ILE A 14 2.74 -5.34 -1.17
CA ILE A 14 1.89 -5.36 0.02
C ILE A 14 2.73 -5.34 1.29
N SER A 15 3.77 -6.18 1.40
CA SER A 15 4.64 -6.21 2.58
C SER A 15 5.29 -4.85 2.85
N ARG A 16 5.84 -4.19 1.82
CA ARG A 16 6.40 -2.84 1.95
C ARG A 16 5.34 -1.78 2.24
N GLY A 17 4.16 -1.88 1.63
CA GLY A 17 3.05 -0.97 1.88
C GLY A 17 2.59 -1.00 3.33
N LEU A 18 2.50 -2.21 3.92
CA LEU A 18 2.15 -2.40 5.32
C LEU A 18 3.22 -1.85 6.28
N GLU A 19 4.50 -2.03 5.95
CA GLU A 19 5.63 -1.51 6.74
C GLU A 19 5.62 0.02 6.75
N ASN A 20 5.50 0.65 5.58
CA ASN A 20 5.41 2.10 5.43
C ASN A 20 4.15 2.69 6.09
N MET A 21 3.00 1.99 6.00
CA MET A 21 1.77 2.42 6.69
C MET A 21 1.93 2.43 8.21
N GLN A 22 2.73 1.51 8.76
CA GLN A 22 2.96 1.39 10.20
C GLN A 22 3.82 2.56 10.73
N GLU A 23 4.82 2.97 9.94
CA GLU A 23 5.64 4.15 10.20
C GLU A 23 4.78 5.43 10.18
N ILE A 24 4.00 5.65 9.12
CA ILE A 24 3.12 6.83 8.99
C ILE A 24 2.07 6.87 10.11
N ALA A 25 1.51 5.71 10.49
CA ALA A 25 0.56 5.64 11.60
C ALA A 25 1.19 6.02 12.95
N SER A 26 2.46 5.65 13.17
CA SER A 26 3.23 6.08 14.35
C SER A 26 3.45 7.60 14.35
N ASP A 27 3.78 8.19 13.20
CA ASP A 27 4.00 9.63 13.06
C ASP A 27 2.72 10.43 13.28
N ILE A 28 1.58 9.96 12.77
CA ILE A 28 0.25 10.53 13.03
C ILE A 28 -0.07 10.47 14.53
N ALA A 29 0.17 9.33 15.17
CA ALA A 29 -0.11 9.15 16.60
C ALA A 29 0.75 10.07 17.48
N GLN A 30 2.03 10.22 17.14
CA GLN A 30 2.93 11.14 17.84
C GLN A 30 2.48 12.59 17.64
N THR A 31 2.24 13.01 16.40
CA THR A 31 1.83 14.38 16.05
C THR A 31 0.48 14.76 16.67
N GLY A 32 -0.46 13.82 16.75
CA GLY A 32 -1.78 14.03 17.37
C GLY A 32 -1.78 14.15 18.90
N THR A 33 -0.70 13.75 19.57
CA THR A 33 -0.54 13.90 21.04
C THR A 33 0.11 15.22 21.44
N VAL A 34 0.69 15.97 20.49
CA VAL A 34 1.25 17.30 20.74
C VAL A 34 0.10 18.31 20.72
N GLN A 35 -0.08 19.07 21.81
CA GLN A 35 -1.06 20.16 21.86
C GLN A 35 -0.78 21.10 20.67
N PRO A 36 -1.76 21.37 19.78
CA PRO A 36 -1.54 22.17 18.58
C PRO A 36 -1.45 23.64 18.94
N GLU A 37 -0.31 24.04 19.51
CA GLU A 37 0.01 25.44 19.81
C GLU A 37 0.67 26.13 18.61
N ASN A 38 1.06 25.37 17.58
CA ASN A 38 1.74 25.85 16.37
C ASN A 38 1.05 25.39 15.07
N LEU A 39 0.99 26.28 14.08
CA LEU A 39 0.44 26.00 12.74
C LEU A 39 1.19 24.87 12.02
N ASP A 40 2.48 24.71 12.28
CA ASP A 40 3.33 23.66 11.68
C ASP A 40 2.86 22.24 12.03
N THR A 41 2.43 22.01 13.28
CA THR A 41 1.93 20.68 13.73
C THR A 41 0.65 20.26 13.00
N THR A 42 -0.17 21.23 12.57
CA THR A 42 -1.40 20.94 11.79
C THR A 42 -1.06 20.59 10.34
N ILE A 43 -0.03 21.22 9.78
CA ILE A 43 0.47 20.93 8.43
C ILE A 43 1.10 19.53 8.39
N ASP A 44 1.91 19.17 9.40
CA ASP A 44 2.54 17.84 9.50
C ASP A 44 1.53 16.71 9.64
N LEU A 45 0.46 16.90 10.44
CA LEU A 45 -0.61 15.92 10.56
C LEU A 45 -1.37 15.73 9.24
N THR A 46 -1.63 16.83 8.53
CA THR A 46 -2.32 16.79 7.22
C THR A 46 -1.46 16.07 6.18
N GLN A 47 -0.15 16.35 6.15
CA GLN A 47 0.79 15.68 5.26
C GLN A 47 0.85 14.18 5.55
N SER A 48 0.97 13.80 6.83
CA SER A 48 1.00 12.39 7.25
C SER A 48 -0.29 11.63 6.87
N MET A 49 -1.45 12.28 6.94
CA MET A 49 -2.73 11.70 6.50
C MET A 49 -2.80 11.51 4.98
N VAL A 50 -2.25 12.44 4.20
CA VAL A 50 -2.15 12.33 2.74
C VAL A 50 -1.22 11.18 2.36
N ASP A 51 -0.07 11.08 3.02
CA ASP A 51 0.91 10.03 2.79
C ASP A 51 0.34 8.64 3.15
N LEU A 52 -0.44 8.54 4.23
CA LEU A 52 -1.15 7.32 4.59
C LEU A 52 -2.11 6.88 3.47
N LYS A 53 -2.88 7.82 2.89
CA LYS A 53 -3.78 7.51 1.78
C LYS A 53 -3.06 7.16 0.49
N ALA A 54 -1.96 7.82 0.18
CA ALA A 54 -1.13 7.44 -0.96
C ALA A 54 -0.64 5.98 -0.83
N GLN A 55 -0.24 5.58 0.38
CA GLN A 55 0.28 4.24 0.65
C GLN A 55 -0.79 3.15 0.66
N GLU A 56 -2.00 3.47 1.12
CA GLU A 56 -3.15 2.59 0.97
C GLU A 56 -3.45 2.32 -0.52
N LEU A 57 -3.45 3.37 -1.36
CA LEU A 57 -3.66 3.22 -2.80
C LEU A 57 -2.56 2.39 -3.47
N ALA A 58 -1.29 2.59 -3.08
CA ALA A 58 -0.18 1.79 -3.59
C ALA A 58 -0.32 0.30 -3.22
N THR A 59 -0.78 0.02 -2.00
CA THR A 59 -1.04 -1.34 -1.52
C THR A 59 -2.20 -1.98 -2.30
N LEU A 60 -3.28 -1.23 -2.54
CA LEU A 60 -4.41 -1.69 -3.37
C LEU A 60 -4.03 -1.93 -4.83
N ALA A 61 -3.09 -1.15 -5.38
CA ALA A 61 -2.56 -1.41 -6.71
C ALA A 61 -1.80 -2.75 -6.76
N ALA A 62 -1.00 -3.05 -5.73
CA ALA A 62 -0.29 -4.32 -5.62
C ALA A 62 -1.25 -5.52 -5.51
N THR A 63 -2.36 -5.39 -4.78
CA THR A 63 -3.39 -6.46 -4.73
C THR A 63 -4.07 -6.64 -6.10
N LYS A 64 -4.31 -5.56 -6.85
CA LYS A 64 -4.88 -5.65 -8.20
C LYS A 64 -3.95 -6.38 -9.17
N VAL A 65 -2.63 -6.20 -9.06
CA VAL A 65 -1.65 -6.95 -9.86
C VAL A 65 -1.72 -8.46 -9.59
N ILE A 66 -1.85 -8.86 -8.32
CA ILE A 66 -2.03 -10.28 -7.95
C ILE A 66 -3.35 -10.81 -8.52
N ALA A 67 -4.45 -10.07 -8.38
CA ALA A 67 -5.75 -10.47 -8.90
C ALA A 67 -5.75 -10.64 -10.43
N THR A 68 -5.14 -9.71 -11.16
CA THR A 68 -4.99 -9.84 -12.62
C THR A 68 -4.06 -10.99 -13.01
N ALA A 69 -3.02 -11.29 -12.22
CA ALA A 69 -2.19 -12.47 -12.44
C ALA A 69 -2.97 -13.77 -12.25
N ASP A 70 -3.87 -13.82 -11.26
CA ASP A 70 -4.78 -14.94 -11.01
C ASP A 70 -5.82 -15.10 -12.14
N GLU A 71 -6.44 -14.02 -12.61
CA GLU A 71 -7.35 -14.06 -13.77
C GLU A 71 -6.64 -14.55 -15.05
N VAL A 72 -5.42 -14.10 -15.31
CA VAL A 72 -4.64 -14.57 -16.47
C VAL A 72 -4.25 -16.04 -16.31
N LEU A 73 -3.89 -16.49 -15.11
CA LEU A 73 -3.64 -17.91 -14.84
C LEU A 73 -4.92 -18.75 -15.02
N GLY A 74 -6.04 -18.32 -14.45
CA GLY A 74 -7.34 -18.98 -14.55
C GLY A 74 -7.80 -19.11 -16.00
N THR A 75 -7.69 -18.05 -16.80
CA THR A 75 -8.00 -18.10 -18.23
C THR A 75 -7.07 -19.06 -18.98
N LEU A 76 -5.76 -19.08 -18.70
CA LEU A 76 -4.84 -20.05 -19.33
C LEU A 76 -5.14 -21.51 -19.00
N ILE A 77 -5.71 -21.80 -17.81
CA ILE A 77 -6.16 -23.14 -17.44
C ILE A 77 -7.47 -23.49 -18.16
N ASP A 78 -8.40 -22.54 -18.26
CA ASP A 78 -9.70 -22.72 -18.92
C ASP A 78 -9.60 -22.93 -20.44
N VAL A 79 -8.55 -22.43 -21.11
CA VAL A 79 -8.34 -22.70 -22.56
C VAL A 79 -7.69 -24.07 -22.84
N ARG A 80 -7.21 -24.79 -21.81
CA ARG A 80 -6.56 -26.11 -21.98
C ARG A 80 -7.48 -27.31 -21.77
N VAL A 81 -8.77 -27.11 -21.44
CA VAL A 81 -9.75 -28.18 -21.27
C VAL A 81 -10.52 -28.51 -22.55
#